data_AF-A0A7V3P912-F1
#
_entry.id   AF-A0A7V3P912-F1
#
_cell.length_a   1.000
_cell.length_b   1.000
_cell.length_c   1.000
_cell.angle_alpha   90.00
_cell.angle_beta   90.00
_cell.angle_gamma   90.00
#
_symmetry.space_group_name_H-M   'P 1'
#
loop_
_entity.id
_entity.type
_entity.pdbx_description
1 polymer ?
#
loop_
_entity_poly.entity_id
_entity_poly.type
_entity_poly.pdbx_seq_one_letter_code
_entity_poly.pdbx_strand_id
1 'polypeptide(L)'
;MAAWPHPCGVGHAACLSTYTTGAMTGWESTLVLGLLLAARLLLPLVIPRYALFGILACMVLDSADQSIMQAFGVEFPRYQSYDKALDIYYLAVAYLATMRNWDNLAAFQIGRGLFYYRLVGVLVFELSGKRFLLAVFPNSFEPFFVYYEMVRRMSNPLRLSRNAMLAVVGVIWFVVKLPHEWWIHIAQLDATDFIKTHILGASSETSLWKAVLQAPAVSGTLALVAAVASLVGWRFVRARRKRRPAHARPATVATFWDETGQRLRAAMLRGHTACSWRPWVLVEKILLVGMVSVVFQQILPGLAANGLYTGLFIAFTLMATDFVLRWGLRHFGVPVSAVVDLSAIALLNFSLVLIFQYVVPFIRPGYNLPSALVFAALVTLFVTLFDHYRPLYEVRRAEEEGAGEVGPWGRCQLRRI
;
A
#
# COMPACT_ATOMS: atom_id res chain seq x y z
N MET A 1 -39.77 46.36 42.20
CA MET A 1 -40.47 45.05 42.10
C MET A 1 -39.41 44.02 41.77
N ALA A 2 -38.80 43.45 42.82
CA ALA A 2 -38.91 42.03 43.22
C ALA A 2 -37.93 41.15 42.40
N ALA A 3 -36.70 40.86 42.85
CA ALA A 3 -36.27 39.99 43.96
C ALA A 3 -36.66 38.51 43.76
N TRP A 4 -35.67 37.69 43.35
CA TRP A 4 -35.26 36.32 43.78
C TRP A 4 -36.34 35.24 44.06
N PRO A 5 -36.09 33.93 43.77
CA PRO A 5 -35.19 33.16 44.64
C PRO A 5 -34.35 32.04 43.99
N HIS A 6 -33.12 31.91 44.50
CA HIS A 6 -32.49 30.61 44.72
C HIS A 6 -33.25 29.83 45.81
N PRO A 7 -33.17 28.50 45.79
CA PRO A 7 -32.93 27.76 47.03
C PRO A 7 -31.66 26.90 46.96
N CYS A 8 -30.93 26.96 48.07
CA CYS A 8 -30.00 25.97 48.62
C CYS A 8 -30.50 24.53 48.41
N GLY A 9 -29.69 23.48 48.25
CA GLY A 9 -28.58 23.06 49.09
C GLY A 9 -28.99 21.83 49.93
N VAL A 10 -28.07 20.86 50.04
CA VAL A 10 -28.04 19.68 50.92
C VAL A 10 -28.48 18.33 50.32
N GLY A 11 -27.47 17.51 50.01
CA GLY A 11 -27.40 16.12 50.48
C GLY A 11 -28.00 15.05 49.59
N HIS A 12 -27.23 14.56 48.62
CA HIS A 12 -27.11 13.12 48.36
C HIS A 12 -25.70 12.85 47.82
N ALA A 13 -24.84 12.41 48.73
CA ALA A 13 -23.77 11.49 48.37
C ALA A 13 -24.38 10.27 47.68
N ALA A 14 -23.61 9.64 46.78
CA ALA A 14 -23.92 8.42 46.03
C ALA A 14 -24.63 8.59 44.68
N CYS A 15 -23.91 9.06 43.66
CA CYS A 15 -23.97 8.47 42.31
C CYS A 15 -22.81 8.92 41.40
N LEU A 16 -21.57 8.88 41.91
CA LEU A 16 -20.36 9.01 41.10
C LEU A 16 -19.49 7.77 41.32
N SER A 17 -20.03 6.66 40.83
CA SER A 17 -19.37 5.37 40.59
C SER A 17 -20.24 4.82 39.45
N THR A 18 -19.78 4.56 38.24
CA THR A 18 -18.55 3.91 37.83
C THR A 18 -18.48 4.06 36.30
N TYR A 19 -17.64 4.95 35.79
CA TYR A 19 -17.09 4.84 34.43
C TYR A 19 -15.58 5.06 34.51
N THR A 20 -14.93 4.29 35.39
CA THR A 20 -13.51 3.99 35.26
C THR A 20 -13.35 2.92 34.19
N THR A 21 -13.59 3.27 32.93
CA THR A 21 -12.76 2.69 31.86
C THR A 21 -11.44 3.42 32.00
N GLY A 22 -10.44 2.74 32.58
CA GLY A 22 -9.16 3.32 32.98
C GLY A 22 -8.66 4.29 31.92
N ALA A 23 -8.61 5.57 32.26
CA ALA A 23 -7.95 6.57 31.44
C ALA A 23 -6.49 6.13 31.33
N MET A 24 -6.14 5.56 30.18
CA MET A 24 -4.77 5.19 29.89
C MET A 24 -3.89 6.42 30.08
N THR A 25 -2.72 6.20 30.68
CA THR A 25 -1.70 7.24 30.81
C THR A 25 -1.25 7.68 29.41
N GLY A 26 -0.89 8.95 29.21
CA GLY A 26 -0.57 9.49 27.88
C GLY A 26 0.57 8.76 27.13
N TRP A 27 1.39 7.95 27.81
CA TRP A 27 2.41 7.14 27.17
C TRP A 27 1.87 5.84 26.57
N GLU A 28 0.82 5.23 27.15
CA GLU A 28 0.21 3.99 26.64
C GLU A 28 -0.50 4.23 25.30
N SER A 29 -1.25 5.33 25.19
CA SER A 29 -1.89 5.74 23.93
C SER A 29 -0.85 6.02 22.84
N THR A 30 0.25 6.67 23.20
CA THR A 30 1.38 6.94 22.29
C THR A 30 2.06 5.65 21.84
N LEU A 31 2.23 4.67 22.74
CA LEU A 31 2.78 3.36 22.39
C LEU A 31 1.86 2.57 21.46
N VAL A 32 0.56 2.51 21.75
CA VAL A 32 -0.42 1.82 20.89
C VAL A 32 -0.42 2.42 19.50
N LEU A 33 -0.44 3.76 19.40
CA LEU A 33 -0.39 4.45 18.12
C LEU A 33 0.92 4.21 17.38
N GLY A 34 2.06 4.25 18.08
CA GLY A 34 3.37 3.97 17.52
C GLY A 34 3.49 2.54 16.99
N LEU A 35 2.97 1.56 17.73
CA LEU A 35 2.96 0.15 17.32
C LEU A 35 2.03 -0.10 16.13
N LEU A 36 0.83 0.49 16.11
CA LEU A 36 -0.10 0.39 14.98
C LEU A 36 0.49 1.03 13.72
N LEU A 37 1.09 2.22 13.84
CA LEU A 37 1.77 2.89 12.73
C LEU A 37 2.96 2.04 12.24
N ALA A 38 3.79 1.53 13.14
CA ALA A 38 4.89 0.65 12.78
C ALA A 38 4.40 -0.61 12.06
N ALA A 39 3.31 -1.23 12.54
CA ALA A 39 2.69 -2.38 11.89
C ALA A 39 2.19 -2.01 10.48
N ARG A 40 1.47 -0.90 10.32
CA ARG A 40 0.98 -0.43 9.01
C ARG A 40 2.12 -0.05 8.05
N LEU A 41 3.29 0.37 8.54
CA LEU A 41 4.46 0.68 7.70
C LEU A 41 5.31 -0.55 7.36
N LEU A 42 5.46 -1.50 8.28
CA LEU A 42 6.33 -2.67 8.10
C LEU A 42 5.63 -3.83 7.39
N LEU A 43 4.33 -4.04 7.66
CA LEU A 43 3.57 -5.15 7.08
C LEU A 43 3.53 -5.14 5.54
N PRO A 44 3.40 -3.98 4.85
CA PRO A 44 3.44 -3.94 3.39
C PRO A 44 4.76 -4.44 2.79
N LEU A 45 5.86 -4.41 3.53
CA LEU A 45 7.16 -4.94 3.08
C LEU A 45 7.16 -6.46 2.89
N VAL A 46 6.13 -7.15 3.39
CA VAL A 46 5.90 -8.57 3.17
C VAL A 46 5.30 -8.83 1.78
N ILE A 47 4.61 -7.85 1.19
CA ILE A 47 3.89 -7.98 -0.10
C ILE A 47 4.83 -8.40 -1.25
N PRO A 48 6.03 -7.81 -1.43
CA PRO A 48 6.90 -8.22 -2.51
C PRO A 48 7.23 -9.71 -2.50
N ARG A 49 7.41 -10.33 -1.32
CA ARG A 49 7.76 -11.75 -1.17
C ARG A 49 6.54 -12.67 -1.09
N TYR A 50 5.52 -12.29 -0.32
CA TYR A 50 4.32 -13.08 -0.06
C TYR A 50 3.05 -12.32 -0.44
N ALA A 51 2.95 -11.88 -1.70
CA ALA A 51 1.93 -10.96 -2.21
C ALA A 51 0.51 -11.16 -1.66
N LEU A 52 -0.12 -12.33 -1.88
CA LEU A 52 -1.48 -12.59 -1.39
C LEU A 52 -1.59 -12.54 0.14
N PHE A 53 -0.61 -13.06 0.87
CA PHE A 53 -0.66 -13.02 2.34
C PHE A 53 -0.45 -11.59 2.85
N GLY A 54 0.54 -10.89 2.30
CA GLY A 54 0.86 -9.52 2.68
C GLY A 54 -0.31 -8.56 2.45
N ILE A 55 -0.95 -8.62 1.27
CA ILE A 55 -2.07 -7.72 0.95
C ILE A 55 -3.28 -8.01 1.85
N LEU A 56 -3.61 -9.28 2.09
CA LEU A 56 -4.73 -9.65 2.97
C LEU A 56 -4.45 -9.27 4.42
N ALA A 57 -3.20 -9.43 4.89
CA ALA A 57 -2.82 -8.99 6.22
C ALA A 57 -2.91 -7.46 6.37
N CYS A 58 -2.54 -6.70 5.33
CA CYS A 58 -2.72 -5.24 5.31
C CYS A 58 -4.20 -4.87 5.39
N MET A 59 -5.08 -5.51 4.62
CA MET A 59 -6.52 -5.29 4.66
C MET A 59 -7.14 -5.58 6.03
N VAL A 60 -6.70 -6.66 6.68
CA VAL A 60 -7.20 -7.01 8.02
C VAL A 60 -6.76 -5.97 9.04
N LEU A 61 -5.48 -5.60 9.04
CA LEU A 61 -4.97 -4.55 9.91
C LEU A 61 -5.66 -3.21 9.64
N ASP A 62 -5.94 -2.92 8.36
CA ASP A 62 -6.62 -1.72 7.91
C ASP A 62 -8.04 -1.63 8.48
N SER A 63 -8.81 -2.73 8.40
CA SER A 63 -10.15 -2.78 8.98
C SER A 63 -10.20 -2.76 10.51
N ALA A 64 -9.08 -3.07 11.18
CA ALA A 64 -9.04 -3.29 12.62
C ALA A 64 -8.50 -2.08 13.40
N ASP A 65 -7.66 -1.24 12.79
CA ASP A 65 -6.91 -0.21 13.50
C ASP A 65 -7.82 0.84 14.19
N GLN A 66 -8.89 1.31 13.55
CA GLN A 66 -9.82 2.27 14.15
C GLN A 66 -10.46 1.69 15.41
N SER A 67 -10.85 0.41 15.34
CA SER A 67 -11.43 -0.29 16.49
C SER A 67 -10.41 -0.55 17.60
N ILE A 68 -9.14 -0.81 17.24
CA ILE A 68 -8.06 -0.94 18.21
C ILE A 68 -7.81 0.40 18.90
N MET A 69 -7.71 1.50 18.15
CA MET A 69 -7.54 2.85 18.71
C MET A 69 -8.69 3.24 19.64
N GLN A 70 -9.94 3.00 19.22
CA GLN A 70 -11.11 3.22 20.06
C GLN A 70 -11.10 2.37 21.34
N ALA A 71 -10.69 1.10 21.24
CA ALA A 71 -10.62 0.21 22.39
C ALA A 71 -9.61 0.69 23.46
N PHE A 72 -8.60 1.46 23.04
CA PHE A 72 -7.59 2.08 23.92
C PHE A 72 -7.85 3.57 24.18
N GLY A 73 -9.03 4.10 23.84
CA GLY A 73 -9.41 5.49 24.12
C GLY A 73 -8.61 6.55 23.36
N VAL A 74 -8.03 6.20 22.21
CA VAL A 74 -7.23 7.12 21.38
C VAL A 74 -8.13 7.77 20.33
N GLU A 75 -8.42 9.06 20.52
CA GLU A 75 -9.06 9.88 19.49
C GLU A 75 -7.99 10.53 18.58
N PHE A 76 -8.09 10.29 17.28
CA PHE A 76 -7.14 10.84 16.30
C PHE A 76 -7.82 11.87 15.39
N PRO A 77 -7.54 13.18 15.58
CA PRO A 77 -8.01 14.22 14.68
C PRO A 77 -7.55 13.94 13.24
N ARG A 78 -8.45 14.09 12.25
CA ARG A 78 -8.17 13.81 10.83
C ARG A 78 -7.76 12.37 10.50
N TYR A 79 -8.28 11.38 11.23
CA TYR A 79 -8.05 9.96 10.95
C TYR A 79 -8.26 9.58 9.47
N GLN A 80 -9.26 10.16 8.80
CA GLN A 80 -9.55 9.88 7.39
C GLN A 80 -8.37 10.16 6.44
N SER A 81 -7.68 11.30 6.56
CA SER A 81 -6.50 11.59 5.72
C SER A 81 -5.35 10.64 6.03
N TYR A 82 -5.13 10.40 7.33
CA TYR A 82 -4.07 9.50 7.81
C TYR A 82 -4.26 8.08 7.27
N ASP A 83 -5.47 7.54 7.41
CA ASP A 83 -5.86 6.24 6.88
C ASP A 83 -5.58 6.13 5.37
N LYS A 84 -6.02 7.14 4.60
CA LYS A 84 -5.90 7.14 3.14
C LYS A 84 -4.46 7.25 2.63
N ALA A 85 -3.55 7.88 3.35
CA ALA A 85 -2.14 7.84 2.96
C ALA A 85 -1.48 6.51 3.27
N LEU A 86 -1.81 5.89 4.41
CA LEU A 86 -1.35 4.54 4.70
C LEU A 86 -1.90 3.53 3.68
N ASP A 87 -3.12 3.76 3.19
CA ASP A 87 -3.66 3.01 2.06
C ASP A 87 -2.78 3.12 0.83
N ILE A 88 -2.52 4.35 0.39
CA ILE A 88 -1.68 4.60 -0.79
C ILE A 88 -0.27 4.04 -0.61
N TYR A 89 0.28 4.05 0.61
CA TYR A 89 1.57 3.45 0.89
C TYR A 89 1.59 1.95 0.63
N TYR A 90 0.68 1.17 1.21
CA TYR A 90 0.69 -0.26 0.98
C TYR A 90 0.32 -0.62 -0.47
N LEU A 91 -0.59 0.16 -1.10
CA LEU A 91 -0.93 -0.02 -2.51
C LEU A 91 0.25 0.32 -3.44
N ALA A 92 1.08 1.31 -3.11
CA ALA A 92 2.28 1.64 -3.86
C ALA A 92 3.32 0.52 -3.75
N VAL A 93 3.52 -0.06 -2.55
CA VAL A 93 4.36 -1.24 -2.38
C VAL A 93 3.80 -2.43 -3.16
N ALA A 94 2.48 -2.64 -3.16
CA ALA A 94 1.83 -3.69 -3.93
C ALA A 94 2.00 -3.49 -5.45
N TYR A 95 1.85 -2.26 -5.95
CA TYR A 95 2.13 -1.92 -7.34
C TYR A 95 3.57 -2.22 -7.71
N LEU A 96 4.55 -1.80 -6.91
CA LEU A 96 5.96 -2.12 -7.15
C LEU A 96 6.21 -3.64 -7.13
N ALA A 97 5.55 -4.37 -6.23
CA ALA A 97 5.61 -5.83 -6.19
C ALA A 97 5.07 -6.50 -7.48
N THR A 98 4.14 -5.86 -8.22
CA THR A 98 3.69 -6.40 -9.53
C THR A 98 4.82 -6.42 -10.55
N MET A 99 5.73 -5.43 -10.55
CA MET A 99 6.92 -5.42 -11.42
C MET A 99 7.86 -6.59 -11.15
N ARG A 100 7.85 -7.12 -9.92
CA ARG A 100 8.62 -8.31 -9.56
C ARG A 100 7.87 -9.60 -9.91
N ASN A 101 6.62 -9.69 -9.48
CA ASN A 101 5.89 -10.96 -9.34
C ASN A 101 4.97 -11.31 -10.52
N TRP A 102 4.57 -10.34 -11.34
CA TRP A 102 3.57 -10.57 -12.39
C TRP A 102 4.24 -10.90 -13.72
N ASP A 103 3.96 -12.11 -14.21
CA ASP A 103 4.50 -12.62 -15.46
C ASP A 103 3.70 -12.12 -16.69
N ASN A 104 2.39 -11.90 -16.54
CA ASN A 104 1.52 -11.42 -17.62
C ASN A 104 1.61 -9.89 -17.76
N LEU A 105 2.16 -9.39 -18.87
CA LEU A 105 2.30 -7.95 -19.11
C LEU A 105 0.96 -7.22 -19.18
N ALA A 106 -0.09 -7.84 -19.72
CA ALA A 106 -1.41 -7.21 -19.79
C ALA A 106 -2.01 -7.01 -18.39
N ALA A 107 -1.80 -7.96 -17.48
CA ALA A 107 -2.19 -7.79 -16.08
C ALA A 107 -1.45 -6.61 -15.46
N PHE A 108 -0.13 -6.54 -15.64
CA PHE A 108 0.69 -5.43 -15.13
C PHE A 108 0.19 -4.06 -15.63
N GLN A 109 -0.12 -3.94 -16.92
CA GLN A 109 -0.61 -2.69 -17.50
C GLN A 109 -1.97 -2.27 -16.94
N ILE A 110 -2.88 -3.22 -16.76
CA ILE A 110 -4.19 -2.98 -16.14
C ILE A 110 -4.00 -2.55 -14.68
N GLY A 111 -3.20 -3.30 -13.91
CA GLY A 111 -2.89 -2.99 -12.51
C GLY A 111 -2.26 -1.61 -12.35
N ARG A 112 -1.31 -1.26 -13.23
CA ARG A 112 -0.70 0.06 -13.30
C ARG A 112 -1.74 1.15 -13.50
N GLY A 113 -2.64 0.99 -14.47
CA GLY A 113 -3.71 1.95 -14.72
C GLY A 113 -4.62 2.15 -13.52
N LEU A 114 -5.06 1.06 -12.88
CA LEU A 114 -5.92 1.10 -11.69
C LEU A 114 -5.23 1.76 -10.49
N PHE A 115 -3.94 1.48 -10.28
CA PHE A 115 -3.18 2.08 -9.20
C PHE A 115 -3.02 3.59 -9.39
N TYR A 116 -2.59 4.04 -10.57
CA TYR A 116 -2.45 5.48 -10.83
C TYR A 116 -3.78 6.22 -10.82
N TYR A 117 -4.86 5.57 -11.28
CA TYR A 117 -6.20 6.11 -11.17
C TYR A 117 -6.57 6.39 -9.69
N ARG A 118 -6.30 5.44 -8.80
CA ARG A 118 -6.54 5.63 -7.35
C ARG A 118 -5.59 6.67 -6.74
N LEU A 119 -4.31 6.67 -7.10
CA LEU A 119 -3.31 7.61 -6.60
C LEU A 119 -3.68 9.06 -6.94
N VAL A 120 -4.08 9.32 -8.18
CA VAL A 120 -4.57 10.64 -8.61
C VAL A 120 -5.82 11.03 -7.81
N GLY A 121 -6.75 10.09 -7.62
CA GLY A 121 -7.94 10.34 -6.80
C GLY A 121 -7.63 10.79 -5.37
N VAL A 122 -6.72 10.09 -4.69
CA VAL A 122 -6.31 10.46 -3.33
C VAL A 122 -5.55 11.78 -3.32
N LEU A 123 -4.67 12.02 -4.30
CA LEU A 123 -3.96 13.30 -4.40
C LEU A 123 -4.91 14.48 -4.56
N VAL A 124 -5.88 14.40 -5.47
CA VAL A 124 -6.85 15.48 -5.68
C VAL A 124 -7.77 15.62 -4.46
N PHE A 125 -8.12 14.52 -3.78
CA PHE A 125 -8.85 14.57 -2.52
C PHE A 125 -8.07 15.32 -1.43
N GLU A 126 -6.80 14.99 -1.19
CA GLU A 126 -5.98 15.66 -0.16
C GLU A 126 -5.78 17.15 -0.46
N LEU A 127 -5.65 17.53 -1.73
CA LEU A 127 -5.48 18.93 -2.14
C LEU A 127 -6.77 19.75 -2.11
N SER A 128 -7.93 19.13 -2.37
CA SER A 128 -9.22 19.83 -2.48
C SER A 128 -10.14 19.67 -1.29
N GLY A 129 -9.92 18.66 -0.44
CA GLY A 129 -10.80 18.26 0.66
C GLY A 129 -12.14 17.66 0.24
N LYS A 130 -12.40 17.48 -1.07
CA LYS A 130 -13.72 17.07 -1.56
C LYS A 130 -13.91 15.56 -1.52
N ARG A 131 -14.65 15.06 -0.53
CA ARG A 131 -14.93 13.62 -0.32
C ARG A 131 -15.51 12.89 -1.54
N PHE A 132 -16.36 13.54 -2.34
CA PHE A 132 -16.97 12.89 -3.51
C PHE A 132 -15.94 12.39 -4.54
N LEU A 133 -14.74 12.98 -4.57
CA LEU A 133 -13.66 12.54 -5.45
C LEU A 133 -13.24 11.10 -5.15
N LEU A 134 -13.32 10.66 -3.89
CA LEU A 134 -13.01 9.27 -3.53
C LEU A 134 -13.98 8.29 -4.19
N ALA A 135 -15.26 8.68 -4.33
CA ALA A 135 -16.25 7.89 -5.05
C ALA A 135 -16.06 7.88 -6.57
N VAL A 136 -15.52 8.96 -7.14
CA VAL A 136 -15.13 9.01 -8.55
C VAL A 136 -13.91 8.13 -8.82
N PHE A 137 -12.96 8.09 -7.87
CA PHE A 137 -11.72 7.34 -7.96
C PHE A 137 -11.69 6.15 -6.98
N PRO A 138 -12.58 5.15 -7.14
CA PRO A 138 -12.66 4.05 -6.19
C PRO A 138 -11.41 3.18 -6.23
N ASN A 139 -11.12 2.53 -5.11
CA ASN A 139 -10.00 1.59 -5.03
C ASN A 139 -10.34 0.25 -5.72
N SER A 140 -10.21 0.22 -7.04
CA SER A 140 -10.37 -1.01 -7.85
C SER A 140 -9.07 -1.80 -8.00
N PHE A 141 -7.92 -1.18 -7.70
CA PHE A 141 -6.61 -1.83 -7.80
C PHE A 141 -6.45 -2.96 -6.77
N GLU A 142 -6.79 -2.71 -5.51
CA GLU A 142 -6.69 -3.68 -4.43
C GLU A 142 -7.45 -5.00 -4.69
N PRO A 143 -8.77 -4.99 -4.96
CA PRO A 143 -9.50 -6.23 -5.24
C PRO A 143 -9.00 -6.93 -6.51
N PHE A 144 -8.57 -6.17 -7.53
CA PHE A 144 -7.97 -6.74 -8.73
C PHE A 144 -6.63 -7.43 -8.43
N PHE A 145 -5.79 -6.82 -7.59
CA PHE A 145 -4.52 -7.41 -7.15
C PHE A 145 -4.76 -8.72 -6.40
N VAL A 146 -5.72 -8.75 -5.46
CA VAL A 146 -6.09 -9.98 -4.73
C VAL A 146 -6.59 -11.05 -5.70
N TYR A 147 -7.48 -10.70 -6.63
CA TYR A 147 -7.99 -11.63 -7.64
C TYR A 147 -6.85 -12.24 -8.47
N TYR A 148 -5.97 -11.41 -9.02
CA TYR A 148 -4.88 -11.88 -9.88
C TYR A 148 -3.89 -12.75 -9.10
N GLU A 149 -3.50 -12.38 -7.87
CA GLU A 149 -2.62 -13.21 -7.05
C GLU A 149 -3.27 -14.54 -6.64
N MET A 150 -4.59 -14.55 -6.40
CA MET A 150 -5.33 -15.78 -6.16
C MET A 150 -5.29 -16.70 -7.39
N VAL A 151 -5.53 -16.15 -8.58
CA VAL A 151 -5.42 -16.87 -9.85
C VAL A 151 -4.01 -17.40 -10.08
N ARG A 152 -2.97 -16.59 -9.84
CA ARG A 152 -1.56 -16.98 -9.98
C ARG A 152 -1.18 -18.14 -9.05
N ARG A 153 -1.75 -18.20 -7.83
CA ARG A 153 -1.54 -19.33 -6.91
C ARG A 153 -2.31 -20.58 -7.29
N MET A 154 -3.49 -20.43 -7.91
CA MET A 154 -4.43 -21.53 -8.14
C MET A 154 -4.41 -22.08 -9.57
N SER A 155 -3.90 -21.31 -10.53
CA SER A 155 -3.99 -21.55 -11.97
C SER A 155 -2.78 -20.97 -12.72
N ASN A 156 -2.71 -21.20 -14.03
CA ASN A 156 -1.71 -20.57 -14.89
C ASN A 156 -2.17 -19.13 -15.27
N PRO A 157 -1.50 -18.07 -14.79
CA PRO A 157 -1.90 -16.68 -15.00
C PRO A 157 -1.74 -16.21 -16.46
N LEU A 158 -0.92 -16.90 -17.26
CA LEU A 158 -0.72 -16.60 -18.68
C LEU A 158 -1.94 -16.94 -19.54
N ARG A 159 -2.88 -17.74 -19.01
CA ARG A 159 -4.13 -18.08 -19.72
C ARG A 159 -5.20 -16.99 -19.61
N LEU A 160 -5.01 -15.97 -18.78
CA LEU A 160 -5.97 -14.86 -18.70
C LEU A 160 -5.76 -13.90 -19.86
N SER A 161 -6.76 -13.84 -20.74
CA SER A 161 -6.80 -12.83 -21.79
C SER A 161 -7.01 -11.44 -21.19
N ARG A 162 -6.52 -10.42 -21.90
CA ARG A 162 -6.74 -9.02 -21.55
C ARG A 162 -8.22 -8.68 -21.38
N ASN A 163 -9.07 -9.21 -22.27
CA ASN A 163 -10.52 -8.95 -22.23
C ASN A 163 -11.18 -9.56 -21.00
N ALA A 164 -10.79 -10.78 -20.60
CA ALA A 164 -11.30 -11.39 -19.38
C ALA A 164 -10.91 -10.57 -18.13
N MET A 165 -9.67 -10.06 -18.08
CA MET A 165 -9.23 -9.19 -16.99
C MET A 165 -9.98 -7.86 -16.96
N LEU A 166 -10.21 -7.23 -18.12
CA LEU A 166 -11.02 -6.00 -18.20
C LEU A 166 -12.47 -6.25 -17.77
N ALA A 167 -13.06 -7.39 -18.11
CA ALA A 167 -14.39 -7.77 -17.64
C ALA A 167 -14.43 -7.93 -16.12
N VAL A 168 -13.42 -8.59 -15.52
CA VAL A 168 -13.30 -8.71 -14.07
C VAL A 168 -13.16 -7.34 -13.41
N VAL A 169 -12.33 -6.45 -13.96
CA VAL A 169 -12.21 -5.06 -13.49
C VAL A 169 -13.54 -4.34 -13.57
N GLY A 170 -14.28 -4.48 -14.67
CA GLY A 170 -15.62 -3.93 -14.81
C GLY A 170 -16.59 -4.44 -13.74
N VAL A 171 -16.60 -5.75 -13.48
CA VAL A 171 -17.44 -6.34 -12.42
C VAL A 171 -17.06 -5.81 -11.05
N ILE A 172 -15.76 -5.80 -10.71
CA ILE A 172 -15.27 -5.23 -9.45
C ILE A 172 -15.71 -3.78 -9.29
N TRP A 173 -15.58 -3.00 -10.37
CA TRP A 173 -15.88 -1.58 -10.33
C TRP A 173 -17.38 -1.32 -10.21
N PHE A 174 -18.19 -1.85 -11.13
CA PHE A 174 -19.61 -1.56 -11.21
C PHE A 174 -20.47 -2.26 -10.15
N VAL A 175 -20.12 -3.50 -9.79
CA VAL A 175 -20.93 -4.33 -8.89
C VAL A 175 -20.52 -4.14 -7.43
N VAL A 176 -19.22 -4.01 -7.16
CA VAL A 176 -18.70 -3.97 -5.79
C VAL A 176 -18.37 -2.55 -5.36
N LYS A 177 -17.51 -1.86 -6.10
CA LYS A 177 -16.92 -0.61 -5.64
C LYS A 177 -17.84 0.61 -5.81
N LEU A 178 -18.54 0.77 -6.93
CA LEU A 178 -19.44 1.91 -7.11
C LEU A 178 -20.56 1.95 -6.07
N PRO A 179 -21.29 0.86 -5.78
CA PRO A 179 -22.29 0.86 -4.71
C PRO A 179 -21.68 1.16 -3.35
N HIS A 180 -20.52 0.56 -3.04
CA HIS A 180 -19.81 0.77 -1.78
C HIS A 180 -19.37 2.23 -1.58
N GLU A 181 -18.82 2.85 -2.61
CA GLU A 181 -18.27 4.20 -2.53
C GLU A 181 -19.39 5.25 -2.55
N TRP A 182 -20.49 4.99 -3.27
CA TRP A 182 -21.71 5.79 -3.17
C TRP A 182 -22.27 5.76 -1.74
N TRP A 183 -22.32 4.57 -1.13
CA TRP A 183 -22.82 4.39 0.24
C TRP A 183 -22.00 5.20 1.26
N ILE A 184 -20.67 5.09 1.19
CA ILE A 184 -19.78 5.73 2.18
C ILE A 184 -19.63 7.24 1.93
N HIS A 185 -19.45 7.67 0.68
CA HIS A 185 -19.04 9.06 0.41
C HIS A 185 -20.19 9.98 -0.04
N ILE A 186 -21.24 9.44 -0.65
CA ILE A 186 -22.39 10.24 -1.09
C ILE A 186 -23.50 10.15 -0.05
N ALA A 187 -23.90 8.93 0.32
CA ALA A 187 -24.96 8.72 1.30
C ALA A 187 -24.49 8.96 2.75
N GLN A 188 -23.18 8.99 2.99
CA GLN A 188 -22.57 9.17 4.32
C GLN A 188 -23.13 8.22 5.39
N LEU A 189 -23.58 7.04 4.95
CA LEU A 189 -24.07 6.01 5.84
C LEU A 189 -22.84 5.28 6.36
N ASP A 190 -22.53 5.46 7.64
CA ASP A 190 -21.47 4.71 8.29
C ASP A 190 -21.92 3.25 8.35
N ALA A 191 -21.40 2.41 7.44
CA ALA A 191 -21.75 0.99 7.37
C ALA A 191 -21.53 0.31 8.71
N THR A 192 -20.57 0.80 9.48
CA THR A 192 -20.28 0.42 10.86
C THR A 192 -21.48 0.64 11.78
N ASP A 193 -22.06 1.84 11.77
CA ASP A 193 -23.20 2.17 12.62
C ASP A 193 -24.48 1.51 12.12
N PHE A 194 -24.64 1.36 10.80
CA PHE A 194 -25.75 0.59 10.23
C PHE A 194 -25.67 -0.89 10.65
N ILE A 195 -24.49 -1.51 10.58
CA ILE A 195 -24.30 -2.91 10.98
C ILE A 195 -24.46 -3.03 12.50
N LYS A 196 -23.92 -2.11 13.31
CA LYS A 196 -24.10 -2.10 14.76
C LYS A 196 -25.57 -1.99 15.16
N THR A 197 -26.29 -1.03 14.61
CA THR A 197 -27.66 -0.71 15.03
C THR A 197 -28.71 -1.64 14.41
N HIS A 198 -28.61 -1.93 13.11
CA HIS A 198 -29.64 -2.70 12.39
C HIS A 198 -29.35 -4.20 12.26
N ILE A 199 -28.08 -4.64 12.34
CA ILE A 199 -27.72 -6.07 12.20
C ILE A 199 -27.31 -6.69 13.53
N LEU A 200 -26.50 -5.99 14.33
CA LEU A 200 -25.93 -6.48 15.59
C LEU A 200 -26.75 -6.09 16.84
N GLY A 201 -27.65 -5.11 16.74
CA GLY A 201 -28.44 -4.59 17.87
C GLY A 201 -27.62 -3.89 18.96
N ALA A 202 -26.39 -3.47 18.67
CA ALA A 202 -25.47 -2.81 19.59
C ALA A 202 -25.53 -1.28 19.46
N SER A 203 -25.18 -0.55 20.52
CA SER A 203 -25.11 0.92 20.48
C SER A 203 -23.95 1.41 19.60
N SER A 204 -24.13 2.58 18.98
CA SER A 204 -23.13 3.22 18.07
C SER A 204 -21.76 3.41 18.73
N GLU A 205 -21.72 3.58 20.05
CA GLU A 205 -20.49 3.81 20.81
C GLU A 205 -19.65 2.56 21.11
N THR A 206 -20.20 1.36 20.88
CA THR A 206 -19.41 0.12 21.08
C THR A 206 -18.47 -0.14 19.90
N SER A 207 -17.26 -0.63 20.16
CA SER A 207 -16.33 -0.98 19.07
C SER A 207 -16.88 -2.15 18.24
N LEU A 208 -16.76 -2.07 16.92
CA LEU A 208 -17.40 -3.00 15.98
C LEU A 208 -17.01 -4.46 16.28
N TRP A 209 -15.74 -4.71 16.57
CA TRP A 209 -15.26 -6.05 16.93
C TRP A 209 -15.78 -6.55 18.27
N LYS A 210 -15.95 -5.68 19.28
CA LYS A 210 -16.60 -6.07 20.55
C LYS A 210 -18.07 -6.41 20.30
N ALA A 211 -18.79 -5.62 19.50
CA ALA A 211 -20.17 -5.89 19.12
C ALA A 211 -20.32 -7.21 18.34
N VAL A 212 -19.40 -7.50 17.40
CA VAL A 212 -19.38 -8.77 16.65
C VAL A 212 -19.07 -9.97 17.54
N LEU A 213 -18.11 -9.85 18.46
CA LEU A 213 -17.76 -10.89 19.45
C LEU A 213 -18.88 -11.13 20.47
N GLN A 214 -19.60 -10.08 20.85
CA GLN A 214 -20.67 -10.13 21.85
C GLN A 214 -22.03 -10.51 21.27
N ALA A 215 -22.22 -10.43 19.94
CA ALA A 215 -23.41 -10.91 19.25
C ALA A 215 -23.28 -12.41 18.93
N PRO A 216 -23.96 -13.33 19.65
CA PRO A 216 -23.76 -14.78 19.51
C PRO A 216 -24.22 -15.31 18.14
N ALA A 217 -25.27 -14.71 17.58
CA ALA A 217 -25.80 -15.06 16.28
C ALA A 217 -24.85 -14.65 15.15
N VAL A 218 -24.25 -13.46 15.21
CA VAL A 218 -23.39 -12.95 14.12
C VAL A 218 -21.99 -13.56 14.18
N SER A 219 -21.41 -13.72 15.37
CA SER A 219 -20.15 -14.48 15.54
C SER A 219 -20.31 -15.94 15.10
N GLY A 220 -21.42 -16.59 15.43
CA GLY A 220 -21.75 -17.95 14.96
C GLY A 220 -21.90 -18.02 13.44
N THR A 221 -22.57 -17.04 12.83
CA THR A 221 -22.77 -16.99 11.37
C THR A 221 -21.47 -16.68 10.62
N LEU A 222 -20.64 -15.75 11.11
CA LEU A 222 -19.32 -15.45 10.56
C LEU A 222 -18.37 -16.64 10.71
N ALA A 223 -18.37 -17.31 11.86
CA ALA A 223 -17.60 -18.52 12.09
C ALA A 223 -18.05 -19.66 11.16
N LEU A 224 -19.36 -19.80 10.94
CA LEU A 224 -19.92 -20.77 10.01
C LEU A 224 -19.54 -20.45 8.56
N VAL A 225 -19.65 -19.19 8.13
CA VAL A 225 -19.25 -18.75 6.79
C VAL A 225 -17.76 -18.93 6.58
N ALA A 226 -16.93 -18.58 7.56
CA ALA A 226 -15.48 -18.81 7.52
C ALA A 226 -15.15 -20.31 7.48
N ALA A 227 -15.85 -21.15 8.25
CA ALA A 227 -15.70 -22.60 8.24
C ALA A 227 -16.13 -23.21 6.90
N VAL A 228 -17.23 -22.74 6.31
CA VAL A 228 -17.70 -23.19 4.99
C VAL A 228 -16.74 -22.72 3.90
N ALA A 229 -16.30 -21.47 3.92
CA ALA A 229 -15.32 -20.94 2.95
C ALA A 229 -13.98 -21.67 3.04
N SER A 230 -13.50 -21.96 4.24
CA SER A 230 -12.29 -22.76 4.46
C SER A 230 -12.47 -24.22 4.09
N LEU A 231 -13.64 -24.83 4.31
CA LEU A 231 -13.97 -26.19 3.87
C LEU A 231 -14.07 -26.28 2.34
N VAL A 232 -14.73 -25.31 1.69
CA VAL A 232 -14.82 -25.21 0.23
C VAL A 232 -13.43 -24.98 -0.36
N GLY A 233 -12.66 -24.05 0.20
CA GLY A 233 -11.26 -23.81 -0.16
C GLY A 233 -10.41 -25.07 0.01
N TRP A 234 -10.54 -25.77 1.13
CA TRP A 234 -9.82 -27.02 1.39
C TRP A 234 -10.21 -28.14 0.43
N ARG A 235 -11.51 -28.34 0.18
CA ARG A 235 -11.99 -29.34 -0.80
C ARG A 235 -11.56 -28.99 -2.21
N PHE A 236 -11.58 -27.73 -2.59
CA PHE A 236 -11.10 -27.26 -3.89
C PHE A 236 -9.59 -27.49 -4.05
N VAL A 237 -8.79 -27.14 -3.03
CA VAL A 237 -7.34 -27.39 -2.99
C VAL A 237 -7.04 -28.89 -3.03
N ARG A 238 -7.78 -29.72 -2.28
CA ARG A 238 -7.62 -31.17 -2.24
C ARG A 238 -8.00 -31.82 -3.58
N ALA A 239 -9.10 -31.39 -4.19
CA ALA A 239 -9.53 -31.85 -5.51
C ALA A 239 -8.51 -31.49 -6.60
N ARG A 240 -7.89 -30.30 -6.53
CA ARG A 240 -6.83 -29.91 -7.48
C ARG A 240 -5.48 -30.56 -7.20
N ARG A 241 -5.11 -30.84 -5.94
CA ARG A 241 -3.93 -31.65 -5.60
C ARG A 241 -4.02 -33.05 -6.20
N LYS A 242 -5.21 -33.67 -6.19
CA LYS A 242 -5.46 -34.96 -6.84
C LYS A 242 -5.40 -34.91 -8.38
N ARG A 243 -5.57 -33.73 -8.99
CA ARG A 243 -5.51 -33.54 -10.46
C ARG A 243 -4.13 -33.10 -10.98
N ARG A 244 -3.11 -32.98 -10.12
CA ARG A 244 -1.72 -32.78 -10.59
C ARG A 244 -1.21 -34.10 -11.18
N PRO A 245 -0.86 -34.17 -12.48
CA PRO A 245 -0.27 -35.37 -13.04
C PRO A 245 1.09 -35.65 -12.38
N ALA A 246 1.35 -36.92 -12.09
CA ALA A 246 2.54 -37.41 -11.37
C ALA A 246 3.89 -37.14 -12.07
N HIS A 247 3.88 -36.55 -13.28
CA HIS A 247 5.07 -36.22 -14.06
C HIS A 247 5.46 -34.74 -14.04
N ALA A 248 4.80 -33.90 -13.23
CA ALA A 248 5.27 -32.55 -12.97
C ALA A 248 6.56 -32.63 -12.13
N ARG A 249 7.73 -32.56 -12.79
CA ARG A 249 9.05 -32.38 -12.16
C ARG A 249 8.93 -31.37 -11.01
N PRO A 250 9.64 -31.57 -9.88
CA PRO A 250 9.52 -30.68 -8.73
C PRO A 250 9.82 -29.26 -9.18
N ALA A 251 8.79 -28.41 -9.11
CA ALA A 251 8.81 -27.03 -9.60
C ALA A 251 10.01 -26.25 -9.07
N THR A 252 10.51 -26.60 -7.88
CA THR A 252 11.65 -25.99 -7.19
C THR A 252 12.93 -25.91 -8.02
N VAL A 253 13.29 -26.93 -8.80
CA VAL A 253 14.57 -26.90 -9.55
C VAL A 253 14.42 -26.04 -10.82
N ALA A 254 13.35 -26.21 -11.57
CA ALA A 254 13.08 -25.39 -12.76
C ALA A 254 12.85 -23.91 -12.43
N THR A 255 12.12 -23.60 -11.36
CA THR A 255 11.93 -22.22 -10.88
C THR A 255 13.21 -21.62 -10.31
N PHE A 256 14.10 -22.41 -9.71
CA PHE A 256 15.37 -21.91 -9.17
C PHE A 256 16.34 -21.52 -10.30
N TRP A 257 16.45 -22.34 -11.35
CA TRP A 257 17.27 -22.02 -12.53
C TRP A 257 16.68 -20.83 -13.31
N ASP A 258 15.35 -20.72 -13.40
CA ASP A 258 14.67 -19.58 -14.03
C ASP A 258 14.82 -18.29 -13.20
N GLU A 259 14.60 -18.33 -11.88
CA GLU A 259 14.82 -17.17 -11.00
C GLU A 259 16.29 -16.72 -11.00
N THR A 260 17.25 -17.64 -11.00
CA THR A 260 18.67 -17.31 -10.99
C THR A 260 19.10 -16.74 -12.34
N GLY A 261 18.59 -17.29 -13.44
CA GLY A 261 18.77 -16.77 -14.80
C GLY A 261 18.15 -15.38 -14.99
N GLN A 262 16.92 -15.16 -14.52
CA GLN A 262 16.27 -13.86 -14.53
C GLN A 262 17.01 -12.84 -13.66
N ARG A 263 17.51 -13.22 -12.48
CA ARG A 263 18.32 -12.34 -11.62
C ARG A 263 19.64 -11.95 -12.28
N LEU A 264 20.30 -12.88 -12.96
CA LEU A 264 21.53 -12.61 -13.70
C LEU A 264 21.26 -11.69 -14.90
N ARG A 265 20.22 -11.95 -15.70
CA ARG A 265 19.78 -11.08 -16.80
C ARG A 265 19.38 -9.70 -16.30
N ALA A 266 18.66 -9.61 -15.18
CA ALA A 266 18.31 -8.34 -14.56
C ALA A 266 19.53 -7.60 -13.97
N ALA A 267 20.55 -8.31 -13.49
CA ALA A 267 21.82 -7.70 -13.09
C ALA A 267 22.60 -7.16 -14.31
N MET A 268 22.66 -7.92 -15.40
CA MET A 268 23.28 -7.47 -16.66
C MET A 268 22.53 -6.29 -17.28
N LEU A 269 21.19 -6.34 -17.29
CA LEU A 269 20.37 -5.22 -17.75
C LEU A 269 20.51 -4.02 -16.83
N ARG A 270 20.65 -4.16 -15.50
CA ARG A 270 20.93 -3.01 -14.62
C ARG A 270 22.20 -2.25 -15.04
N GLY A 271 23.26 -2.98 -15.42
CA GLY A 271 24.47 -2.37 -15.97
C GLY A 271 24.23 -1.63 -17.29
N HIS A 272 23.40 -2.18 -18.19
CA HIS A 272 23.09 -1.56 -19.50
C HIS A 272 22.04 -0.43 -19.40
N THR A 273 21.02 -0.55 -18.55
CA THR A 273 19.95 0.43 -18.37
C THR A 273 20.43 1.67 -17.62
N ALA A 274 21.45 1.55 -16.76
CA ALA A 274 22.17 2.70 -16.21
C ALA A 274 22.82 3.57 -17.31
N CYS A 275 23.18 2.96 -18.45
CA CYS A 275 23.77 3.65 -19.60
C CYS A 275 22.73 4.23 -20.59
N SER A 276 21.53 3.65 -20.70
CA SER A 276 20.51 4.15 -21.65
C SER A 276 19.62 5.24 -21.04
N TRP A 277 19.52 6.41 -21.69
CA TRP A 277 18.57 7.45 -21.31
C TRP A 277 17.16 7.03 -21.72
N ARG A 278 16.32 6.66 -20.75
CA ARG A 278 14.89 6.37 -20.96
C ARG A 278 14.01 7.38 -20.23
N PRO A 279 13.60 8.48 -20.89
CA PRO A 279 12.88 9.56 -20.22
C PRO A 279 11.58 9.09 -19.57
N TRP A 280 10.85 8.16 -20.19
CA TRP A 280 9.59 7.65 -19.65
C TRP A 280 9.72 6.89 -18.33
N VAL A 281 10.81 6.16 -18.12
CA VAL A 281 11.06 5.43 -16.86
C VAL A 281 11.31 6.40 -15.71
N LEU A 282 12.10 7.45 -15.99
CA LEU A 282 12.37 8.51 -15.04
C LEU A 282 11.08 9.28 -14.70
N VAL A 283 10.26 9.60 -15.71
CA VAL A 283 8.97 10.27 -15.49
C VAL A 283 8.05 9.41 -14.61
N GLU A 284 7.91 8.12 -14.87
CA GLU A 284 7.09 7.22 -14.05
C GLU A 284 7.60 7.16 -12.59
N LYS A 285 8.91 7.09 -12.38
CA LYS A 285 9.53 7.14 -11.05
C LYS A 285 9.23 8.46 -10.34
N ILE A 286 9.44 9.59 -11.01
CA ILE A 286 9.20 10.92 -10.46
C ILE A 286 7.71 11.11 -10.12
N LEU A 287 6.80 10.66 -11.00
CA LEU A 287 5.36 10.74 -10.76
C LEU A 287 4.95 9.87 -9.57
N LEU A 288 5.38 8.61 -9.53
CA LEU A 288 5.07 7.71 -8.42
C LEU A 288 5.55 8.29 -7.09
N VAL A 289 6.87 8.55 -6.98
CA VAL A 289 7.46 8.96 -5.71
C VAL A 289 7.02 10.37 -5.33
N GLY A 290 6.88 11.27 -6.30
CA GLY A 290 6.40 12.63 -6.09
C GLY A 290 4.95 12.68 -5.61
N MET A 291 4.01 11.98 -6.27
CA MET A 291 2.60 11.98 -5.84
C MET A 291 2.41 11.36 -4.46
N VAL A 292 3.05 10.22 -4.18
CA VAL A 292 2.96 9.58 -2.86
C VAL A 292 3.58 10.48 -1.78
N SER A 293 4.69 11.14 -2.09
CA SER A 293 5.34 12.09 -1.18
C SER A 293 4.44 13.28 -0.84
N VAL A 294 3.73 13.84 -1.83
CA VAL A 294 2.78 14.95 -1.60
C VAL A 294 1.62 14.49 -0.70
N VAL A 295 1.10 13.28 -0.90
CA VAL A 295 0.06 12.70 -0.04
C VAL A 295 0.55 12.59 1.42
N PHE A 296 1.75 12.04 1.63
CA PHE A 296 2.33 11.89 2.98
C PHE A 296 2.68 13.22 3.66
N GLN A 297 3.09 14.22 2.88
CA GLN A 297 3.41 15.56 3.38
C GLN A 297 2.22 16.20 4.10
N GLN A 298 0.99 15.99 3.61
CA GLN A 298 -0.23 16.59 4.19
C GLN A 298 -0.57 16.07 5.59
N ILE A 299 0.05 14.96 6.00
CA ILE A 299 -0.27 14.24 7.24
C ILE A 299 0.82 14.38 8.28
N LEU A 300 2.07 14.51 7.84
CA LEU A 300 3.18 14.63 8.76
C LEU A 300 3.24 16.04 9.38
N PRO A 301 3.29 16.16 10.73
CA PRO A 301 3.29 17.45 11.40
C PRO A 301 4.57 18.24 11.07
N GLY A 302 4.41 19.54 10.82
CA GLY A 302 5.48 20.42 10.30
C GLY A 302 5.57 20.40 8.77
N LEU A 303 5.57 19.22 8.15
CA LEU A 303 5.69 19.04 6.68
C LEU A 303 4.56 19.69 5.87
N ALA A 304 3.33 19.70 6.41
CA ALA A 304 2.18 20.32 5.76
C ALA A 304 2.27 21.86 5.65
N ALA A 305 2.94 22.54 6.60
CA ALA A 305 2.91 24.00 6.71
C ALA A 305 3.65 24.74 5.58
N ASN A 306 4.62 24.08 4.92
CA ASN A 306 5.47 24.71 3.90
C ASN A 306 5.20 24.19 2.47
N GLY A 307 4.04 23.55 2.25
CA GLY A 307 3.46 23.16 0.95
C GLY A 307 4.41 23.07 -0.25
N LEU A 308 4.63 24.22 -0.89
CA LEU A 308 5.43 24.39 -2.12
C LEU A 308 6.94 24.14 -1.92
N TYR A 309 7.53 24.65 -0.84
CA TYR A 309 8.96 24.47 -0.55
C TYR A 309 9.31 23.01 -0.28
N THR A 310 8.43 22.30 0.41
CA THR A 310 8.60 20.88 0.67
C THR A 310 8.47 20.06 -0.61
N GLY A 311 7.48 20.37 -1.47
CA GLY A 311 7.35 19.70 -2.77
C GLY A 311 8.58 19.89 -3.67
N LEU A 312 9.13 21.11 -3.71
CA LEU A 312 10.39 21.41 -4.41
C LEU A 312 11.57 20.67 -3.79
N PHE A 313 11.66 20.63 -2.45
CA PHE A 313 12.69 19.88 -1.73
C PHE A 313 12.66 18.38 -2.06
N ILE A 314 11.47 17.78 -2.13
CA ILE A 314 11.28 16.38 -2.49
C ILE A 314 11.74 16.14 -3.93
N ALA A 315 11.26 16.94 -4.88
CA ALA A 315 11.64 16.83 -6.28
C ALA A 315 13.16 16.97 -6.46
N PHE A 316 13.77 17.95 -5.81
CA PHE A 316 15.21 18.16 -5.81
C PHE A 316 15.96 16.97 -5.22
N THR A 317 15.55 16.48 -4.05
CA THR A 317 16.17 15.32 -3.38
C THR A 317 16.11 14.08 -4.25
N LEU A 318 14.96 13.81 -4.87
CA LEU A 318 14.79 12.70 -5.81
C LEU A 318 15.71 12.83 -7.03
N MET A 319 15.75 14.01 -7.65
CA MET A 319 16.62 14.27 -8.80
C MET A 319 18.10 14.18 -8.44
N ALA A 320 18.50 14.73 -7.29
CA ALA A 320 19.88 14.70 -6.81
C ALA A 320 20.33 13.26 -6.50
N THR A 321 19.53 12.51 -5.75
CA THR A 321 19.83 11.11 -5.41
C THR A 321 19.91 10.24 -6.66
N ASP A 322 18.97 10.39 -7.60
CA ASP A 322 18.96 9.64 -8.85
C ASP A 322 20.15 10.02 -9.76
N PHE A 323 20.51 11.32 -9.82
CA PHE A 323 21.68 11.80 -10.54
C PHE A 323 22.99 11.25 -9.95
N VAL A 324 23.19 11.35 -8.64
CA VAL A 324 24.41 10.88 -7.96
C VAL A 324 24.57 9.37 -8.11
N LEU A 325 23.48 8.60 -7.97
CA LEU A 325 23.52 7.15 -8.15
C LEU A 325 23.91 6.78 -9.59
N ARG A 326 23.27 7.39 -10.60
CA ARG A 326 23.60 7.13 -12.01
C ARG A 326 25.00 7.60 -12.39
N TRP A 327 25.43 8.74 -11.86
CA TRP A 327 26.77 9.27 -12.07
C TRP A 327 27.82 8.35 -11.44
N GLY A 328 27.62 7.91 -10.20
CA GLY A 328 28.52 6.99 -9.49
C GLY A 328 28.61 5.63 -10.18
N LEU A 329 27.48 5.06 -10.60
CA LEU A 329 27.45 3.79 -11.35
C LEU A 329 28.18 3.90 -12.70
N ARG A 330 28.03 5.02 -13.41
CA ARG A 330 28.73 5.26 -14.69
C ARG A 330 30.21 5.51 -14.53
N HIS A 331 30.63 6.22 -13.48
CA HIS A 331 32.01 6.63 -13.30
C HIS A 331 32.88 5.49 -12.77
N PHE A 332 32.35 4.67 -11.86
CA PHE A 332 33.13 3.61 -11.22
C PHE A 332 32.92 2.22 -11.83
N GLY A 333 31.90 2.02 -12.68
CA GLY A 333 31.70 0.76 -13.41
C GLY A 333 31.51 -0.49 -12.54
N VAL A 334 31.29 -0.33 -11.23
CA VAL A 334 31.22 -1.44 -10.29
C VAL A 334 29.81 -2.05 -10.35
N PRO A 335 29.67 -3.37 -10.50
CA PRO A 335 28.39 -4.05 -10.30
C PRO A 335 28.05 -3.99 -8.81
N VAL A 336 27.32 -2.96 -8.39
CA VAL A 336 26.92 -2.78 -7.00
C VAL A 336 25.85 -3.83 -6.65
N SER A 337 26.02 -4.50 -5.52
CA SER A 337 25.00 -5.43 -5.02
C SER A 337 23.76 -4.66 -4.56
N ALA A 338 22.57 -5.27 -4.65
CA ALA A 338 21.31 -4.59 -4.27
C ALA A 338 21.29 -4.09 -2.81
N VAL A 339 22.08 -4.69 -1.93
CA VAL A 339 22.22 -4.28 -0.53
C VAL A 339 23.07 -3.01 -0.41
N VAL A 340 24.17 -2.93 -1.17
CA VAL A 340 25.05 -1.75 -1.18
C VAL A 340 24.35 -0.56 -1.83
N ASP A 341 23.56 -0.78 -2.89
CA ASP A 341 22.70 0.25 -3.48
C ASP A 341 21.70 0.80 -2.44
N LEU A 342 21.04 -0.09 -1.70
CA LEU A 342 20.09 0.30 -0.65
C LEU A 342 20.76 1.12 0.45
N SER A 343 21.90 0.67 0.97
CA SER A 343 22.65 1.37 2.01
C SER A 343 23.17 2.73 1.52
N ALA A 344 23.66 2.83 0.30
CA ALA A 344 24.14 4.07 -0.29
C ALA A 344 23.00 5.07 -0.54
N ILE A 345 21.87 4.62 -1.09
CA ILE A 345 20.69 5.48 -1.31
C ILE A 345 20.11 5.95 0.03
N ALA A 346 20.02 5.07 1.03
CA ALA A 346 19.59 5.44 2.37
C ALA A 346 20.53 6.49 2.97
N LEU A 347 21.84 6.24 2.98
CA LEU A 347 22.83 7.16 3.53
C LEU A 347 22.77 8.53 2.84
N LEU A 348 22.66 8.55 1.51
CA LEU A 348 22.54 9.78 0.73
C LEU A 348 21.26 10.54 1.07
N ASN A 349 20.11 9.87 1.10
CA ASN A 349 18.83 10.50 1.45
C ASN A 349 18.83 11.03 2.88
N PHE A 350 19.33 10.27 3.85
CA PHE A 350 19.47 10.75 5.23
C PHE A 350 20.44 11.92 5.34
N SER A 351 21.57 11.87 4.62
CA SER A 351 22.55 12.97 4.61
C SER A 351 21.96 14.24 4.01
N LEU A 352 21.22 14.14 2.90
CA LEU A 352 20.53 15.27 2.29
C LEU A 352 19.51 15.87 3.27
N VAL A 353 18.70 15.04 3.94
CA VAL A 353 17.73 15.53 4.93
C VAL A 353 18.41 16.25 6.08
N LEU A 354 19.52 15.71 6.62
CA LEU A 354 20.30 16.36 7.67
C LEU A 354 20.93 17.68 7.17
N ILE A 355 21.56 17.68 5.99
CA ILE A 355 22.16 18.89 5.41
C ILE A 355 21.09 19.98 5.25
N PHE A 356 19.93 19.66 4.69
CA PHE A 356 18.88 20.67 4.52
C PHE A 356 18.36 21.18 5.86
N GLN A 357 18.23 20.32 6.87
CA GLN A 357 17.79 20.73 8.20
C GLN A 357 18.78 21.66 8.91
N TYR A 358 20.09 21.41 8.77
CA TYR A 358 21.11 22.17 9.50
C TYR A 358 21.71 23.34 8.71
N VAL A 359 21.76 23.25 7.38
CA VAL A 359 22.52 24.18 6.51
C VAL A 359 21.65 25.19 5.79
N VAL A 360 20.36 24.93 5.58
CA VAL A 360 19.48 25.84 4.82
C VAL A 360 18.56 26.61 5.77
N PRO A 361 19.00 27.74 6.37
CA PRO A 361 18.20 28.52 7.32
C PRO A 361 16.92 29.13 6.72
N PHE A 362 16.85 29.27 5.38
CA PHE A 362 15.69 29.81 4.65
C PHE A 362 14.55 28.80 4.44
N ILE A 363 14.89 27.51 4.49
CA ILE A 363 13.96 26.39 4.49
C ILE A 363 14.25 25.72 5.81
N ARG A 364 13.92 26.39 6.93
CA ARG A 364 13.73 25.72 8.20
C ARG A 364 12.28 25.25 8.22
N PRO A 365 12.04 24.00 7.83
CA PRO A 365 10.99 23.24 8.41
C PRO A 365 10.84 23.58 9.91
N GLY A 366 9.78 24.27 10.32
CA GLY A 366 9.42 24.33 11.74
C GLY A 366 9.01 22.94 12.25
N TYR A 367 9.93 21.97 12.25
CA TYR A 367 9.58 20.55 12.13
C TYR A 367 10.19 19.70 13.23
N ASN A 368 9.39 18.68 13.55
CA ASN A 368 9.75 17.48 14.25
C ASN A 368 10.73 16.65 13.38
N LEU A 369 11.99 16.57 13.79
CA LEU A 369 13.02 15.66 13.22
C LEU A 369 12.48 14.24 12.94
N PRO A 370 11.65 13.62 13.80
CA PRO A 370 11.05 12.31 13.53
C PRO A 370 10.26 12.25 12.22
N SER A 371 9.48 13.28 11.91
CA SER A 371 8.64 13.31 10.70
C SER A 371 9.49 13.39 9.43
N ALA A 372 10.59 14.16 9.46
CA ALA A 372 11.53 14.25 8.35
C ALA A 372 12.26 12.92 8.10
N LEU A 373 12.65 12.20 9.16
CA LEU A 373 13.30 10.88 9.05
C LEU A 373 12.36 9.81 8.49
N VAL A 374 11.10 9.76 8.96
CA VAL A 374 10.08 8.84 8.41
C VAL A 374 9.86 9.12 6.93
N PHE A 375 9.76 10.39 6.57
CA PHE A 375 9.60 10.82 5.19
C PHE A 375 10.80 10.42 4.31
N ALA A 376 12.03 10.63 4.81
CA ALA A 376 13.26 10.21 4.12
C ALA A 376 13.32 8.70 3.89
N ALA A 377 12.93 7.91 4.90
CA ALA A 377 12.88 6.46 4.82
C ALA A 377 11.86 5.99 3.77
N LEU A 378 10.69 6.64 3.70
CA LEU A 378 9.66 6.36 2.71
C LEU A 378 10.14 6.63 1.28
N VAL A 379 10.77 7.79 1.04
CA VAL A 379 11.35 8.12 -0.27
C VAL A 379 12.42 7.11 -0.67
N THR A 380 13.33 6.80 0.25
CA THR A 380 14.38 5.78 0.07
C THR A 380 13.78 4.44 -0.32
N LEU A 381 12.74 3.99 0.39
CA LEU A 381 12.07 2.73 0.13
C LEU A 381 11.48 2.69 -1.28
N PHE A 382 10.72 3.71 -1.70
CA PHE A 382 10.08 3.68 -3.01
C PHE A 382 11.07 3.76 -4.16
N VAL A 383 12.10 4.61 -4.04
CA VAL A 383 13.18 4.70 -5.03
C VAL A 383 13.89 3.36 -5.17
N THR A 384 14.26 2.74 -4.05
CA THR A 384 15.00 1.47 -4.05
C THR A 384 14.16 0.31 -4.57
N LEU A 385 12.90 0.19 -4.17
CA LEU A 385 11.99 -0.83 -4.70
C LEU A 385 11.74 -0.66 -6.20
N PHE A 386 11.57 0.59 -6.66
CA PHE A 386 11.38 0.88 -8.09
C PHE A 386 12.61 0.48 -8.90
N ASP A 387 13.80 0.93 -8.51
CA ASP A 387 15.04 0.64 -9.22
C ASP A 387 15.40 -0.85 -9.16
N HIS A 388 15.02 -1.54 -8.08
CA HIS A 388 15.28 -2.96 -7.92
C HIS A 388 14.33 -3.84 -8.75
N TYR A 389 13.03 -3.50 -8.84
CA TYR A 389 12.03 -4.33 -9.51
C TYR A 389 11.81 -3.99 -10.98
N ARG A 390 12.08 -2.75 -11.39
CA ARG A 390 11.92 -2.31 -12.78
C ARG A 390 12.71 -3.15 -13.80
N PRO A 391 13.98 -3.51 -13.58
CA PRO A 391 14.74 -4.32 -14.53
C PRO A 391 14.11 -5.69 -14.81
N LEU A 392 13.47 -6.31 -13.81
CA LEU A 392 12.79 -7.61 -13.97
C LEU A 392 11.61 -7.51 -14.94
N TYR A 393 10.84 -6.44 -14.83
CA TYR A 393 9.75 -6.14 -15.76
C TYR A 393 10.27 -5.93 -17.19
N GLU A 394 11.40 -5.25 -17.35
CA GLU A 394 11.99 -4.98 -18.66
C GLU A 394 12.55 -6.24 -19.34
N VAL A 395 13.16 -7.17 -18.59
CA VAL A 395 13.54 -8.49 -19.12
C VAL A 395 12.31 -9.18 -19.71
N ARG A 396 11.23 -9.29 -18.93
CA ARG A 396 10.02 -10.01 -19.36
C ARG A 396 9.36 -9.35 -20.57
N ARG A 397 9.34 -8.02 -20.61
CA ARG A 397 8.84 -7.27 -21.76
C ARG A 397 9.64 -7.56 -23.03
N ALA A 398 10.97 -7.53 -22.93
CA ALA A 398 11.84 -7.83 -24.07
C ALA A 398 11.69 -9.29 -24.54
N GLU A 399 11.47 -10.23 -23.62
CA GLU A 399 11.22 -11.64 -23.94
C GLU A 399 9.88 -11.83 -24.67
N GLU A 400 8.80 -11.16 -24.27
CA GLU A 400 7.52 -11.23 -24.99
C GLU A 400 7.59 -10.56 -26.37
N GLU A 401 8.26 -9.40 -26.48
CA GLU A 401 8.45 -8.70 -27.76
C GLU A 401 9.34 -9.54 -28.71
N GLY A 402 10.43 -10.12 -28.20
CA GLY A 402 11.34 -10.97 -28.97
C GLY A 402 10.74 -12.33 -29.36
N ALA A 403 9.86 -12.91 -28.53
CA ALA A 403 9.13 -14.13 -28.88
C ALA A 403 8.15 -13.93 -30.05
N GLY A 404 7.72 -12.69 -30.32
CA GLY A 404 6.90 -12.35 -31.48
C GLY A 404 7.65 -12.34 -32.81
N GLU A 405 8.98 -12.26 -32.81
CA GLU A 405 9.80 -12.20 -34.04
C GLU A 405 10.40 -13.56 -34.46
N VAL A 406 10.30 -14.60 -33.62
CA VAL A 406 10.91 -15.91 -33.93
C VAL A 406 9.93 -16.80 -34.70
N GLY A 407 9.99 -16.73 -36.03
CA GLY A 407 9.49 -17.78 -36.91
C GLY A 407 10.22 -19.13 -36.73
N PRO A 408 9.73 -20.25 -37.31
CA PRO A 408 10.07 -21.62 -36.90
C PRO A 408 11.56 -22.02 -37.03
N TRP A 409 12.39 -21.17 -37.64
CA TRP A 409 13.82 -21.37 -37.81
C TRP A 409 14.56 -20.05 -37.60
N GLY A 410 14.85 -19.67 -36.36
CA GLY A 410 15.50 -18.39 -36.06
C GLY A 410 16.48 -18.49 -34.90
N ARG A 411 17.77 -18.67 -35.23
CA ARG A 411 18.89 -18.60 -34.30
C ARG A 411 18.85 -17.30 -33.48
N CYS A 412 19.16 -17.45 -32.19
CA CYS A 412 19.46 -16.42 -31.21
C CYS A 412 20.34 -15.30 -31.81
N GLN A 413 19.72 -14.22 -32.30
CA GLN A 413 20.39 -12.94 -32.49
C GLN A 413 20.06 -12.08 -31.28
N LEU A 414 20.94 -12.15 -30.27
CA LEU A 414 21.18 -11.01 -29.39
C LEU A 414 21.69 -9.87 -30.29
N ARG A 415 20.76 -9.11 -30.89
CA ARG A 415 21.09 -7.82 -31.48
C ARG A 415 21.56 -6.92 -30.35
N ARG A 416 22.77 -6.39 -30.54
CA ARG A 416 23.35 -5.29 -29.77
C ARG A 416 22.27 -4.24 -29.50
N ILE A 417 22.00 -3.99 -28.22
CA ILE A 417 21.39 -2.75 -27.72
C ILE A 417 22.42 -2.13 -26.80
#